data_AF-A0A7C6VA02-F1
#
_entry.id   AF-A0A7C6VA02-F1
#
_cell.length_a   1.000
_cell.length_b   1.000
_cell.length_c   1.000
_cell.angle_alpha   90.00
_cell.angle_beta   90.00
_cell.angle_gamma   90.00
#
_symmetry.space_group_name_H-M   'P 1'
#
loop_
_entity.id
_entity.type
_entity.pdbx_description
1 polymer ?
#
loop_
_entity_poly.entity_id
_entity_poly.type
_entity_poly.pdbx_seq_one_letter_code
_entity_poly.pdbx_strand_id
1 'polypeptide(L)'
;MDFERILQMTTSERNLALLQDEAFVDDVTEFLAIRQLYNAAIKQVRTKLEILNDGFQVEHCHNPIHHIECRLKFPGSMLEKLRRKGYPIEMQSLREGILDIAGVRVVCNYLNDVNLVADLLLS
;
A
#
# COMPACT_ATOMS: atom_id res chain seq x y z
N MET A 1 6.08 -20.96 -7.99
CA MET A 1 5.62 -19.64 -7.50
C MET A 1 6.07 -18.58 -8.49
N ASP A 2 5.34 -18.41 -9.59
CA ASP A 2 5.74 -17.48 -10.65
C ASP A 2 4.92 -16.20 -10.57
N PHE A 3 5.38 -15.27 -9.73
CA PHE A 3 4.82 -13.92 -9.61
C PHE A 3 4.81 -13.17 -10.96
N GLU A 4 5.68 -13.56 -11.90
CA GLU A 4 5.67 -13.07 -13.29
C GLU A 4 4.41 -13.48 -14.06
N ARG A 5 3.88 -14.69 -13.83
CA ARG A 5 2.62 -15.15 -14.45
C ARG A 5 1.42 -14.37 -13.92
N ILE A 6 1.43 -14.00 -12.64
CA ILE A 6 0.40 -13.13 -12.03
C ILE A 6 0.37 -11.76 -12.72
N LEU A 7 1.56 -11.22 -13.06
CA LEU A 7 1.67 -9.94 -13.78
C LEU A 7 1.07 -10.00 -15.20
N GLN A 8 1.27 -11.12 -15.89
CA GLN A 8 0.77 -11.33 -17.25
C GLN A 8 -0.77 -11.34 -17.30
N MET A 9 -1.45 -11.85 -16.26
CA MET A 9 -2.92 -11.79 -16.14
C MET A 9 -3.44 -10.35 -16.07
N THR A 10 -2.78 -9.47 -15.30
CA THR A 10 -3.22 -8.06 -15.21
C THR A 10 -3.05 -7.25 -16.50
N THR A 11 -2.30 -7.78 -17.46
CA THR A 11 -1.89 -7.07 -18.68
C THR A 11 -2.59 -7.61 -19.94
N SER A 12 -3.25 -8.78 -19.88
CA SER A 12 -3.88 -9.41 -21.04
C SER A 12 -5.01 -10.36 -20.64
N GLU A 13 -6.23 -10.13 -21.14
CA GLU A 13 -7.45 -10.91 -20.87
C GLU A 13 -7.39 -12.38 -21.36
N ARG A 14 -6.31 -12.81 -22.01
CA ARG A 14 -6.17 -14.16 -22.56
C ARG A 14 -5.24 -14.99 -21.70
N ASN A 15 -5.78 -15.71 -20.71
CA ASN A 15 -5.15 -16.92 -20.17
C ASN A 15 -6.13 -17.76 -19.34
N LEU A 16 -7.23 -18.18 -19.98
CA LEU A 16 -8.18 -19.14 -19.39
C LEU A 16 -7.51 -20.49 -19.06
N ALA A 17 -6.42 -20.84 -19.74
CA ALA A 17 -5.65 -22.07 -19.50
C ALA A 17 -4.79 -22.01 -18.23
N LEU A 18 -4.36 -20.82 -17.77
CA LEU A 18 -3.59 -20.70 -16.53
C LEU A 18 -4.46 -20.89 -15.28
N LEU A 19 -5.77 -20.59 -15.38
CA LEU A 19 -6.75 -20.78 -14.30
C LEU A 19 -7.10 -22.25 -14.04
N GLN A 20 -6.63 -23.19 -14.87
CA GLN A 20 -6.81 -24.62 -14.68
C GLN A 20 -5.72 -25.25 -13.79
N ASP A 21 -4.66 -24.51 -13.48
CA ASP A 21 -3.61 -24.92 -12.56
C ASP A 21 -3.98 -24.49 -11.14
N GLU A 22 -4.32 -25.45 -10.26
CA GLU A 22 -4.70 -25.16 -8.88
C GLU A 22 -3.61 -24.39 -8.12
N ALA A 23 -2.32 -24.70 -8.35
CA ALA A 23 -1.22 -24.03 -7.68
C ALA A 23 -1.10 -22.55 -8.10
N PHE A 24 -1.45 -22.24 -9.34
CA PHE A 24 -1.47 -20.86 -9.83
C PHE A 24 -2.66 -20.06 -9.28
N VAL A 25 -3.82 -20.70 -9.14
CA VAL A 25 -5.01 -20.08 -8.54
C VAL A 25 -4.75 -19.73 -7.07
N ASP A 26 -4.06 -20.59 -6.33
CA ASP A 26 -3.66 -20.32 -4.95
C ASP A 26 -2.70 -19.13 -4.85
N ASP A 27 -1.67 -19.07 -5.70
CA ASP A 27 -0.70 -17.95 -5.76
C ASP A 27 -1.41 -16.60 -6.05
N VAL A 28 -2.38 -16.58 -6.98
CA VAL A 28 -3.17 -15.38 -7.30
C VAL A 28 -4.07 -14.97 -6.13
N THR A 29 -4.71 -15.95 -5.48
CA THR A 29 -5.61 -15.71 -4.35
C THR A 29 -4.84 -15.13 -3.17
N GLU A 30 -3.66 -15.67 -2.86
CA GLU A 30 -2.79 -15.13 -1.81
C GLU A 30 -2.36 -13.69 -2.13
N PHE A 31 -1.98 -13.42 -3.38
CA PHE A 31 -1.59 -12.07 -3.79
C PHE A 31 -2.72 -11.05 -3.64
N LEU A 32 -3.93 -11.42 -4.05
CA LEU A 32 -5.12 -10.58 -3.90
C LEU A 32 -5.44 -10.33 -2.43
N ALA A 33 -5.32 -11.35 -1.58
CA ALA A 33 -5.51 -11.23 -0.13
C ALA A 33 -4.51 -10.24 0.49
N ILE A 34 -3.23 -10.32 0.11
CA ILE A 34 -2.20 -9.36 0.55
C ILE A 34 -2.55 -7.94 0.12
N ARG A 35 -2.93 -7.73 -1.14
CA ARG A 35 -3.32 -6.40 -1.64
C ARG A 35 -4.52 -5.84 -0.90
N GLN A 36 -5.51 -6.68 -0.61
CA GLN A 36 -6.68 -6.28 0.17
C GLN A 36 -6.28 -5.87 1.59
N LEU A 37 -5.38 -6.61 2.24
CA LEU A 37 -4.86 -6.29 3.57
C LEU A 37 -4.17 -4.92 3.59
N TYR A 38 -3.28 -4.64 2.63
CA TYR A 38 -2.62 -3.33 2.53
C TYR A 38 -3.61 -2.20 2.21
N ASN A 39 -4.62 -2.44 1.39
CA ASN A 39 -5.69 -1.47 1.17
C ASN A 39 -6.49 -1.18 2.45
N ALA A 40 -6.76 -2.20 3.26
CA ALA A 40 -7.42 -2.02 4.55
C ALA A 40 -6.54 -1.20 5.51
N ALA A 41 -5.23 -1.47 5.55
CA ALA A 41 -4.27 -0.70 6.35
C ALA A 41 -4.24 0.78 5.93
N ILE A 42 -4.22 1.07 4.63
CA ILE A 42 -4.31 2.45 4.10
C ILE A 42 -5.58 3.15 4.62
N LYS A 43 -6.73 2.48 4.56
CA LYS A 43 -7.99 3.05 5.04
C LYS A 43 -7.94 3.36 6.53
N GLN A 44 -7.41 2.44 7.35
CA GLN A 44 -7.28 2.67 8.80
C GLN A 44 -6.40 3.88 9.11
N VAL A 45 -5.21 3.96 8.51
CA VAL A 45 -4.28 5.08 8.73
C VAL A 45 -4.88 6.39 8.26
N ARG A 46 -5.51 6.39 7.09
CA ARG A 46 -6.21 7.57 6.55
C ARG A 46 -7.29 8.06 7.51
N THR A 47 -8.15 7.16 8.00
CA THR A 47 -9.20 7.53 8.95
C THR A 47 -8.63 8.04 10.28
N LYS A 48 -7.53 7.46 10.80
CA LYS A 48 -6.85 8.02 11.99
C LYS A 48 -6.41 9.47 11.74
N LEU A 49 -5.80 9.74 10.60
CA LEU A 49 -5.34 11.09 10.23
C LEU A 49 -6.50 12.08 10.04
N GLU A 50 -7.59 11.66 9.40
CA GLU A 50 -8.80 12.49 9.24
C GLU A 50 -9.39 12.87 10.62
N ILE A 51 -9.54 11.89 11.53
CA ILE A 51 -10.03 12.13 12.89
C ILE A 51 -9.10 13.08 13.67
N LEU A 52 -7.78 12.90 13.58
CA LEU A 52 -6.81 13.77 14.24
C LEU A 52 -6.91 15.20 13.72
N ASN A 53 -7.05 15.38 12.41
CA ASN A 53 -7.21 16.70 11.82
C ASN A 53 -8.49 17.39 12.30
N ASP A 54 -9.62 16.67 12.30
CA ASP A 54 -10.91 17.20 12.74
C ASP A 54 -10.89 17.58 14.23
N GLY A 55 -10.26 16.75 15.07
CA GLY A 55 -10.08 17.05 16.50
C GLY A 55 -9.23 18.30 16.73
N PHE A 56 -8.13 18.43 15.99
CA PHE A 56 -7.23 19.58 16.09
C PHE A 56 -7.91 20.88 15.67
N GLN A 57 -8.80 20.83 14.66
CA GLN A 57 -9.60 21.98 14.23
C GLN A 57 -10.48 22.52 15.36
N VAL A 58 -11.11 21.63 16.13
CA VAL A 58 -12.02 22.01 17.22
C VAL A 58 -11.26 22.63 18.39
N GLU A 59 -10.11 22.06 18.75
CA GLU A 59 -9.33 22.50 19.92
C GLU A 59 -8.52 23.78 19.64
N HIS A 60 -7.99 23.93 18.43
CA HIS A 60 -7.02 24.97 18.09
C HIS A 60 -7.44 25.91 16.95
N CYS A 61 -8.65 25.74 16.39
CA CYS A 61 -9.13 26.51 15.24
C CYS A 61 -8.19 26.48 14.03
N HIS A 62 -7.38 25.43 13.89
CA HIS A 62 -6.35 25.27 12.86
C HIS A 62 -6.40 23.86 12.26
N ASN A 63 -6.26 23.76 10.95
CA ASN A 63 -6.18 22.48 10.24
C ASN A 63 -4.74 22.24 9.76
N PRO A 64 -3.99 21.32 10.38
CA PRO A 64 -2.62 21.05 9.96
C PRO A 64 -2.56 20.33 8.61
N ILE A 65 -3.57 19.51 8.27
CA ILE A 65 -3.61 18.74 7.03
C ILE A 65 -4.40 19.51 5.95
N HIS A 66 -3.78 19.70 4.78
CA HIS A 66 -4.47 20.21 3.60
C HIS A 66 -5.21 19.09 2.86
N HIS A 67 -4.53 17.98 2.56
CA HIS A 67 -5.14 16.80 1.96
C HIS A 67 -4.26 15.55 2.13
N ILE A 68 -4.87 14.38 1.96
CA ILE A 68 -4.22 13.08 2.09
C ILE A 68 -4.34 12.33 0.76
N GLU A 69 -3.21 11.92 0.20
CA GLU A 69 -3.14 11.04 -0.97
C GLU A 69 -2.76 9.64 -0.53
N CYS A 70 -3.45 8.63 -1.05
CA CYS A 70 -3.17 7.23 -0.76
C CYS A 70 -2.84 6.49 -2.05
N ARG A 71 -1.84 5.62 -2.02
CA ARG A 71 -1.50 4.77 -3.15
C ARG A 71 -1.12 3.36 -2.71
N LEU A 72 -1.57 2.38 -3.50
CA LEU A 72 -1.07 1.02 -3.42
C LEU A 72 -0.10 0.79 -4.58
N LYS A 73 1.09 0.26 -4.28
CA LYS A 73 2.12 0.02 -5.30
C LYS A 73 1.59 -0.96 -6.37
N PHE A 74 1.90 -0.66 -7.63
CA PHE A 74 1.53 -1.54 -8.73
C PHE A 74 2.36 -2.83 -8.66
N PRO A 75 1.78 -4.01 -9.01
CA PRO A 75 2.50 -5.28 -8.98
C PRO A 75 3.84 -5.25 -9.72
N GLY A 76 3.88 -4.63 -10.91
CA GLY A 76 5.12 -4.54 -11.71
C GLY A 76 6.24 -3.77 -10.99
N SER A 77 5.90 -2.68 -10.30
CA SER A 77 6.86 -1.91 -9.52
C SER A 77 7.29 -2.61 -8.22
N MET A 78 6.50 -3.54 -7.70
CA MET A 78 6.91 -4.38 -6.57
C MET A 78 8.00 -5.37 -7.01
N LEU A 79 7.77 -6.05 -8.14
CA LEU A 79 8.72 -6.98 -8.74
C LEU A 79 10.06 -6.32 -9.06
N GLU A 80 10.02 -5.16 -9.72
CA GLU A 80 11.25 -4.41 -10.05
C GLU A 80 12.02 -4.04 -8.78
N LYS A 81 11.33 -3.68 -7.69
CA LYS A 81 11.96 -3.32 -6.42
C LYS A 81 12.58 -4.53 -5.73
N LEU A 82 11.96 -5.72 -5.79
CA LEU A 82 12.56 -6.97 -5.31
C LEU A 82 13.83 -7.31 -6.09
N ARG A 83 13.76 -7.26 -7.42
CA ARG A 83 14.92 -7.50 -8.30
C ARG A 83 16.07 -6.53 -8.00
N ARG A 84 15.78 -5.23 -7.84
CA ARG A 84 16.79 -4.21 -7.48
C ARG A 84 17.44 -4.45 -6.12
N LYS A 85 16.73 -5.06 -5.17
CA LYS A 85 17.25 -5.42 -3.86
C LYS A 85 17.89 -6.80 -3.80
N GLY A 86 17.79 -7.60 -4.87
CA GLY A 86 18.29 -8.96 -4.92
C GLY A 86 17.49 -9.97 -4.08
N TYR A 87 16.24 -9.65 -3.73
CA TYR A 87 15.38 -10.58 -2.99
C TYR A 87 14.75 -11.61 -3.94
N PRO A 88 14.50 -12.85 -3.46
CA PRO A 88 13.78 -13.84 -4.24
C PRO A 88 12.35 -13.37 -4.53
N ILE A 89 11.81 -13.80 -5.68
CA ILE A 89 10.48 -13.41 -6.14
C ILE A 89 9.46 -14.35 -5.47
N GLU A 90 9.24 -14.13 -4.18
CA GLU A 90 8.37 -14.95 -3.33
C GLU A 90 7.45 -14.05 -2.48
N MET A 91 6.28 -14.56 -2.09
CA MET A 91 5.31 -13.81 -1.28
C MET A 91 5.88 -13.38 0.08
N GLN A 92 6.72 -14.22 0.70
CA GLN A 92 7.39 -13.88 1.94
C GLN A 92 8.36 -12.70 1.75
N SER A 93 9.16 -12.75 0.70
CA SER A 93 10.10 -11.68 0.32
C SER A 93 9.38 -10.37 -0.04
N LEU A 94 8.16 -10.45 -0.58
CA LEU A 94 7.32 -9.27 -0.80
C LEU A 94 6.96 -8.60 0.53
N ARG A 95 6.49 -9.37 1.51
CA ARG A 95 6.04 -8.87 2.82
C ARG A 95 7.20 -8.29 3.64
N GLU A 96 8.33 -8.98 3.68
CA GLU A 96 9.49 -8.58 4.50
C GLU A 96 10.41 -7.58 3.77
N GLY A 97 10.52 -7.69 2.45
CA GLY A 97 11.48 -6.93 1.64
C GLY A 97 10.97 -5.56 1.16
N ILE A 98 9.65 -5.34 1.11
CA ILE A 98 9.05 -4.10 0.59
C ILE A 98 8.24 -3.36 1.67
N LEU A 99 8.79 -2.24 2.12
CA LEU A 99 8.15 -1.39 3.14
C LEU A 99 7.12 -0.41 2.55
N ASP A 100 7.17 -0.10 1.25
CA ASP A 100 6.33 0.91 0.58
C ASP A 100 5.22 0.30 -0.30
N ILE A 101 4.66 -0.84 0.10
CA ILE A 101 3.51 -1.45 -0.61
C ILE A 101 2.29 -0.54 -0.49
N ALA A 102 1.99 -0.13 0.75
CA ALA A 102 0.99 0.88 1.08
C ALA A 102 1.70 2.21 1.37
N GLY A 103 1.35 3.26 0.63
CA GLY A 103 1.87 4.61 0.85
C GLY A 103 0.75 5.60 1.13
N VAL A 104 0.87 6.33 2.23
CA VAL A 104 0.03 7.48 2.55
C VAL A 104 0.90 8.72 2.51
N ARG A 105 0.50 9.73 1.75
CA ARG A 105 1.15 11.03 1.67
C ARG A 105 0.22 12.06 2.29
N VAL A 106 0.71 12.77 3.29
CA VAL A 106 0.00 13.86 3.93
C VAL A 106 0.62 15.17 3.46
N VAL A 107 -0.21 16.04 2.90
CA VAL A 107 0.20 17.40 2.51
C VAL A 107 -0.31 18.34 3.60
N CYS A 108 0.61 19.06 4.24
CA CYS A 108 0.31 20.00 5.32
C CYS A 108 0.26 21.44 4.82
N ASN A 109 -0.41 22.33 5.55
CA ASN A 109 -0.52 23.75 5.19
C ASN A 109 0.78 24.52 5.48
N TYR A 110 1.41 24.27 6.62
CA TYR A 110 2.65 24.93 7.03
C TYR A 110 3.77 23.93 7.34
N LEU A 111 5.01 24.42 7.36
CA LEU A 111 6.19 23.60 7.67
C LEU A 111 6.13 23.03 9.10
N ASN A 112 5.65 23.83 10.07
CA ASN A 112 5.56 23.42 11.46
C ASN A 112 4.51 22.30 11.67
N ASP A 113 3.48 22.25 10.81
CA ASP A 113 2.43 21.23 10.89
C ASP A 113 2.96 19.82 10.56
N VAL A 114 4.07 19.72 9.82
CA VAL A 114 4.67 18.42 9.48
C VAL A 114 5.11 17.68 10.74
N ASN A 115 5.77 18.38 11.66
CA ASN A 115 6.22 17.78 12.92
C ASN A 115 5.02 17.49 13.83
N LEU A 116 4.06 18.41 13.88
CA LEU A 116 2.82 18.23 14.66
C LEU A 116 2.06 16.96 14.23
N VAL A 117 1.83 16.78 12.93
CA VAL A 117 1.11 15.59 12.41
C VAL A 117 1.91 14.31 12.67
N ALA A 118 3.24 14.37 12.58
CA ALA A 118 4.09 13.22 12.91
C ALA A 118 3.95 12.81 14.38
N ASP A 119 3.99 13.78 15.30
CA ASP A 119 3.85 13.55 16.73
C ASP A 119 2.45 13.01 17.08
N LEU A 120 1.39 13.61 16.51
CA LEU A 120 0.01 13.16 16.67
C LEU A 120 -0.23 11.73 16.14
N LEU A 121 0.51 11.32 15.10
CA LEU A 121 0.37 9.98 14.54
C LEU A 121 1.05 8.93 15.45
N LEU A 122 2.15 9.30 16.11
CA LEU A 122 2.95 8.45 17.00
C LEU A 122 2.41 8.36 18.44
N SER A 123 1.54 9.29 18.86
CA SER A 123 0.76 9.18 20.09
C SER A 123 -0.31 8.08 20.02
#